data_AF-A0A1D3L8N3-F1
#
_entry.id   AF-A0A1D3L8N3-F1
#
_cell.length_a   1.000
_cell.length_b   1.000
_cell.length_c   1.000
_cell.angle_alpha   90.00
_cell.angle_beta   90.00
_cell.angle_gamma   90.00
#
_symmetry.space_group_name_H-M   'P 1'
#
loop_
_entity.id
_entity.type
_entity.pdbx_description
1 polymer ?
#
loop_
_entity_poly.entity_id
_entity_poly.type
_entity_poly.pdbx_seq_one_letter_code
_entity_poly.pdbx_strand_id
1 'polypeptide(L)'
;MAENMCRGFKSVWDDFSDQLDGGKYKFNDEVYSTNLFTNKSDNDIDKVNAVSFWLFVQNFGDDSSFTINEKSNIDIVYYIVIWLIHMLRLKDGGQIGNVMNFYNKYINISEDQINFTNEVRTYKSYMGLINSKLLSMNKGINDISKFYDAFKSLCNMYNGFNPDRPDCTQCLDDAKNFAKKYEILFNDTDTEDSLYSQILSILSTDYDNFIIQCYEKKKGCGRFPCLPPYSRCSLTKNALITFIFVAIPIFLRVAYKCRGFKSVWDDFSDQLDGGKYKFNDEVYSTNLFTNKSDNDIDKVNAVSFWLFEQNLWDSSSSSINAKSNTDIVYYIVIWLIHMLRLKSDYNVTEFYNKCIQPTQEYINSIKDTNTNAYNIYKKLIDNKLYLMNGGINDISKFYDAFKSLCNMYNEFNADSPDCTQCLDDAKKFAEKYEILFNNNDTEGSLYSQILSILSTDYVNFIIQCYEKKKGCGRFPYLPPYSRSSLTKNALITFIFVAIPIFLGFAYK
;
A
#
# COMPACT_ATOMS: atom_id res chain seq x y z
N MET A 1 -4.13 2.62 -16.05
CA MET A 1 -4.55 1.73 -17.16
C MET A 1 -6.00 1.97 -17.54
N ALA A 2 -6.92 2.00 -16.58
CA ALA A 2 -8.35 2.08 -16.85
C ALA A 2 -8.80 3.22 -17.78
N GLU A 3 -8.16 4.38 -17.76
CA GLU A 3 -8.59 5.53 -18.57
C GLU A 3 -8.62 5.26 -20.09
N ASN A 4 -7.54 4.76 -20.70
CA ASN A 4 -7.51 4.48 -22.14
C ASN A 4 -8.47 3.35 -22.52
N MET A 5 -8.53 2.31 -21.70
CA MET A 5 -9.46 1.21 -21.86
C MET A 5 -10.92 1.68 -21.85
N CYS A 6 -11.29 2.48 -20.84
CA CYS A 6 -12.65 2.97 -20.69
C CYS A 6 -13.08 3.89 -21.82
N ARG A 7 -12.15 4.66 -22.41
CA ARG A 7 -12.41 5.38 -23.67
C ARG A 7 -12.71 4.44 -24.83
N GLY A 8 -11.97 3.34 -24.95
CA GLY A 8 -12.24 2.28 -25.94
C GLY A 8 -13.64 1.69 -25.77
N PHE A 9 -14.01 1.33 -24.54
CA PHE A 9 -15.36 0.84 -24.23
C PHE A 9 -16.46 1.88 -24.44
N LYS A 10 -16.16 3.18 -24.26
CA LYS A 10 -17.12 4.24 -24.59
C LYS A 10 -17.50 4.21 -26.07
N SER A 11 -16.50 4.14 -26.96
CA SER A 11 -16.74 4.00 -28.40
C SER A 11 -17.56 2.75 -28.69
N VAL A 12 -17.22 1.62 -28.06
CA VAL A 12 -18.00 0.39 -28.22
C VAL A 12 -19.45 0.58 -27.80
N TRP A 13 -19.76 1.22 -26.66
CA TRP A 13 -21.14 1.40 -26.23
C TRP A 13 -21.93 2.40 -27.07
N ASP A 14 -21.26 3.44 -27.58
CA ASP A 14 -21.86 4.43 -28.47
C ASP A 14 -22.22 3.78 -29.81
N ASP A 15 -21.36 2.91 -30.34
CA ASP A 15 -21.52 2.28 -31.65
C ASP A 15 -22.25 0.93 -31.61
N PHE A 16 -22.13 0.18 -30.51
CA PHE A 16 -22.67 -1.17 -30.32
C PHE A 16 -23.23 -1.31 -28.90
N SER A 17 -24.54 -1.06 -28.78
CA SER A 17 -25.23 -1.01 -27.49
C SER A 17 -25.09 -2.31 -26.71
N ASP A 18 -24.88 -2.17 -25.40
CA ASP A 18 -24.94 -3.28 -24.44
C ASP A 18 -26.37 -3.63 -24.01
N GLN A 19 -27.37 -3.21 -24.80
CA GLN A 19 -28.77 -3.56 -24.64
C GLN A 19 -29.33 -4.11 -25.96
N LEU A 20 -30.36 -4.95 -25.86
CA LEU A 20 -31.05 -5.50 -27.03
C LEU A 20 -32.19 -4.58 -27.48
N ASP A 21 -32.20 -4.21 -28.76
CA ASP A 21 -33.33 -3.51 -29.41
C ASP A 21 -34.18 -4.55 -30.14
N GLY A 22 -35.44 -4.72 -29.72
CA GLY A 22 -36.32 -5.76 -30.26
C GLY A 22 -35.74 -7.18 -30.13
N GLY A 23 -34.90 -7.42 -29.11
CA GLY A 23 -34.24 -8.70 -28.89
C GLY A 23 -33.03 -8.96 -29.80
N LYS A 24 -32.50 -7.97 -30.53
CA LYS A 24 -31.32 -8.10 -31.42
C LYS A 24 -30.23 -7.09 -31.04
N TYR A 25 -28.98 -7.37 -31.42
CA TYR A 25 -27.93 -6.35 -31.36
C TYR A 25 -27.97 -5.48 -32.60
N LYS A 26 -27.75 -4.19 -32.38
CA LYS A 26 -27.78 -3.17 -33.42
C LYS A 26 -26.55 -2.28 -33.28
N PHE A 27 -25.90 -2.02 -34.42
CA PHE A 27 -24.92 -0.96 -34.51
C PHE A 27 -25.64 0.38 -34.69
N ASN A 28 -25.21 1.39 -33.95
CA ASN A 28 -25.72 2.75 -34.07
C ASN A 28 -25.05 3.51 -35.22
N ASP A 29 -23.79 3.15 -35.56
CA ASP A 29 -23.05 3.69 -36.69
C ASP A 29 -22.80 2.61 -37.77
N GLU A 30 -23.32 2.85 -38.97
CA GLU A 30 -23.11 1.97 -40.12
C GLU A 30 -21.64 1.94 -40.57
N VAL A 31 -20.87 3.03 -40.39
CA VAL A 31 -19.46 3.12 -40.78
C VAL A 31 -18.59 2.22 -39.90
N TYR A 32 -18.84 2.22 -38.59
CA TYR A 32 -18.16 1.34 -37.64
C TYR A 32 -18.41 -0.14 -37.98
N SER A 33 -19.66 -0.47 -38.31
CA SER A 33 -20.03 -1.82 -38.76
C SER A 33 -19.32 -2.24 -40.06
N THR A 34 -19.10 -1.29 -40.99
CA THR A 34 -18.47 -1.56 -42.28
C THR A 34 -16.94 -1.71 -42.17
N ASN A 35 -16.32 -1.04 -41.19
CA ASN A 35 -14.89 -1.18 -40.90
C ASN A 35 -14.57 -2.46 -40.12
N LEU A 36 -15.52 -2.95 -39.30
CA LEU A 36 -15.39 -4.20 -38.55
C LEU A 36 -15.71 -5.45 -39.37
N PHE A 37 -16.49 -5.33 -40.43
CA PHE A 37 -16.95 -6.45 -41.23
C PHE A 37 -16.73 -6.22 -42.72
N THR A 38 -16.00 -7.12 -43.37
CA THR A 38 -15.84 -7.14 -44.83
C THR A 38 -17.13 -7.48 -45.57
N ASN A 39 -18.09 -8.14 -44.91
CA ASN A 39 -19.46 -8.40 -45.37
C ASN A 39 -20.42 -8.22 -44.20
N LYS A 40 -21.60 -7.62 -44.42
CA LYS A 40 -22.64 -7.46 -43.38
C LYS A 40 -22.89 -8.82 -42.69
N SER A 41 -22.46 -8.96 -41.44
CA SER A 41 -22.80 -10.12 -40.64
C SER A 41 -24.20 -9.92 -40.05
N ASP A 42 -25.13 -10.79 -40.44
CA ASP A 42 -26.49 -10.80 -39.90
C ASP A 42 -26.59 -11.56 -38.57
N ASN A 43 -25.54 -12.31 -38.19
CA ASN A 43 -25.52 -13.10 -36.97
C ASN A 43 -25.03 -12.27 -35.77
N ASP A 44 -25.85 -12.24 -34.74
CA ASP A 44 -25.61 -11.46 -33.53
C ASP A 44 -24.38 -11.92 -32.73
N ILE A 45 -24.00 -13.19 -32.82
CA ILE A 45 -22.78 -13.72 -32.19
C ILE A 45 -21.53 -13.20 -32.90
N ASP A 46 -21.54 -13.20 -34.23
CA ASP A 46 -20.41 -12.73 -35.03
C ASP A 46 -20.17 -11.23 -34.81
N LYS A 47 -21.25 -10.45 -34.63
CA LYS A 47 -21.20 -9.04 -34.20
C LYS A 47 -20.43 -8.86 -32.91
N VAL A 48 -20.82 -9.60 -31.87
CA VAL A 48 -20.16 -9.53 -30.55
C VAL A 48 -18.70 -9.98 -30.65
N ASN A 49 -18.42 -11.06 -31.39
CA ASN A 49 -17.07 -11.58 -31.56
C ASN A 49 -16.16 -10.57 -32.28
N ALA A 50 -16.62 -9.93 -33.36
CA ALA A 50 -15.79 -8.95 -34.07
C ALA A 50 -15.49 -7.72 -33.22
N VAL A 51 -16.47 -7.21 -32.48
CA VAL A 51 -16.25 -6.10 -31.54
C VAL A 51 -15.27 -6.51 -30.44
N SER A 52 -15.35 -7.74 -29.93
CA SER A 52 -14.38 -8.26 -28.96
C SER A 52 -12.96 -8.32 -29.54
N PHE A 53 -12.82 -8.79 -30.78
CA PHE A 53 -11.54 -8.87 -31.47
C PHE A 53 -10.95 -7.49 -31.70
N TRP A 54 -11.78 -6.53 -32.12
CA TRP A 54 -11.38 -5.13 -32.26
C TRP A 54 -10.87 -4.54 -30.94
N LEU A 55 -11.54 -4.81 -29.81
CA LEU A 55 -11.05 -4.40 -28.49
C LEU A 55 -9.66 -4.98 -28.19
N PHE A 56 -9.38 -6.23 -28.57
CA PHE A 56 -8.03 -6.81 -28.43
C PHE A 56 -7.00 -6.11 -29.32
N VAL A 57 -7.32 -5.90 -30.60
CA VAL A 57 -6.42 -5.21 -31.55
C VAL A 57 -6.09 -3.79 -31.07
N GLN A 58 -7.07 -3.04 -30.59
CA GLN A 58 -6.85 -1.67 -30.08
C GLN A 58 -5.93 -1.63 -28.85
N ASN A 59 -5.93 -2.68 -28.03
CA ASN A 59 -5.16 -2.70 -26.78
C ASN A 59 -3.80 -3.39 -26.89
N PHE A 60 -3.62 -4.28 -27.88
CA PHE A 60 -2.43 -5.12 -27.98
C PHE A 60 -1.76 -5.11 -29.37
N GLY A 61 -2.36 -4.49 -30.39
CA GLY A 61 -1.84 -4.42 -31.76
C GLY A 61 -2.36 -5.51 -32.70
N ASP A 62 -1.87 -5.52 -33.94
CA ASP A 62 -2.04 -6.59 -34.94
C ASP A 62 -0.76 -7.45 -35.04
N ASP A 63 -0.62 -8.47 -35.92
CA ASP A 63 0.59 -9.33 -35.98
C ASP A 63 1.87 -8.49 -36.16
N SER A 64 1.78 -7.32 -36.80
CA SER A 64 2.94 -6.46 -37.04
C SER A 64 3.43 -5.72 -35.79
N SER A 65 2.55 -5.56 -34.79
CA SER A 65 2.74 -4.73 -33.59
C SER A 65 2.43 -5.44 -32.28
N PHE A 66 2.01 -6.70 -32.35
CA PHE A 66 1.59 -7.53 -31.21
C PHE A 66 2.73 -7.66 -30.21
N THR A 67 2.56 -7.02 -29.05
CA THR A 67 3.59 -6.97 -28.01
C THR A 67 3.00 -7.35 -26.67
N ILE A 68 2.97 -8.67 -26.38
CA ILE A 68 2.88 -9.16 -25.00
C ILE A 68 4.31 -9.37 -24.51
N ASN A 69 4.82 -8.43 -23.72
CA ASN A 69 6.06 -8.58 -22.97
C ASN A 69 5.78 -8.64 -21.47
N GLU A 70 6.80 -8.92 -20.65
CA GLU A 70 6.69 -8.99 -19.19
C GLU A 70 6.16 -7.70 -18.51
N LYS A 71 6.06 -6.57 -19.24
CA LYS A 71 5.53 -5.28 -18.77
C LYS A 71 4.10 -5.01 -19.25
N SER A 72 3.54 -5.87 -20.10
CA SER A 72 2.19 -5.72 -20.64
C SER A 72 1.19 -6.02 -19.54
N ASN A 73 0.28 -5.08 -19.27
CA ASN A 73 -0.73 -5.30 -18.25
C ASN A 73 -1.86 -6.15 -18.85
N ILE A 74 -1.91 -7.40 -18.41
CA ILE A 74 -2.85 -8.42 -18.88
C ILE A 74 -4.23 -8.26 -18.20
N ASP A 75 -4.39 -7.33 -17.25
CA ASP A 75 -5.65 -7.14 -16.51
C ASP A 75 -6.80 -6.69 -17.42
N ILE A 76 -6.48 -5.97 -18.50
CA ILE A 76 -7.46 -5.55 -19.50
C ILE A 76 -8.18 -6.72 -20.18
N VAL A 77 -7.53 -7.90 -20.24
CA VAL A 77 -8.15 -9.11 -20.77
C VAL A 77 -9.34 -9.52 -19.91
N TYR A 78 -9.29 -9.33 -18.58
CA TYR A 78 -10.43 -9.63 -17.71
C TYR A 78 -11.64 -8.77 -18.09
N TYR A 79 -11.44 -7.47 -18.32
CA TYR A 79 -12.53 -6.57 -18.69
C TYR A 79 -13.15 -6.88 -20.05
N ILE A 80 -12.31 -7.18 -21.07
CA ILE A 80 -12.81 -7.58 -22.40
C ILE A 80 -13.60 -8.89 -22.31
N VAL A 81 -13.11 -9.86 -21.54
CA VAL A 81 -13.81 -11.13 -21.34
C VAL A 81 -15.10 -10.96 -20.54
N ILE A 82 -15.12 -10.13 -19.49
CA ILE A 82 -16.35 -9.80 -18.74
C ILE A 82 -17.40 -9.19 -19.66
N TRP A 83 -17.01 -8.22 -20.50
CA TRP A 83 -17.91 -7.61 -21.49
C TRP A 83 -18.40 -8.65 -22.50
N LEU A 84 -17.51 -9.47 -23.06
CA LEU A 84 -17.85 -10.52 -24.03
C LEU A 84 -18.92 -11.48 -23.47
N ILE A 85 -18.70 -12.00 -22.27
CA ILE A 85 -19.65 -12.93 -21.63
C ILE A 85 -20.97 -12.21 -21.33
N HIS A 86 -20.91 -10.97 -20.80
CA HIS A 86 -22.11 -10.19 -20.51
C HIS A 86 -22.96 -10.00 -21.77
N MET A 87 -22.33 -9.51 -22.84
CA MET A 87 -22.99 -9.31 -24.12
C MET A 87 -23.66 -10.59 -24.55
N LEU A 88 -22.91 -11.67 -24.67
CA LEU A 88 -23.46 -12.92 -25.17
C LEU A 88 -24.61 -13.49 -24.30
N ARG A 89 -24.59 -13.28 -22.97
CA ARG A 89 -25.67 -13.70 -22.06
C ARG A 89 -26.99 -12.96 -22.28
N LEU A 90 -26.98 -11.73 -22.80
CA LEU A 90 -28.20 -10.96 -23.09
C LEU A 90 -29.15 -11.73 -24.03
N LYS A 91 -28.60 -12.54 -24.94
CA LYS A 91 -29.36 -13.26 -25.98
C LYS A 91 -30.04 -14.55 -25.55
N ASP A 92 -29.57 -15.19 -24.49
CA ASP A 92 -30.10 -16.48 -24.06
C ASP A 92 -31.05 -16.35 -22.85
N GLY A 93 -31.52 -15.13 -22.58
CA GLY A 93 -32.43 -14.86 -21.46
C GLY A 93 -31.83 -15.16 -20.08
N GLY A 94 -30.49 -15.20 -19.97
CA GLY A 94 -29.77 -15.43 -18.71
C GLY A 94 -29.75 -16.88 -18.21
N GLN A 95 -30.14 -17.88 -19.00
CA GLN A 95 -30.34 -19.27 -18.52
C GLN A 95 -29.14 -20.22 -18.64
N ILE A 96 -27.98 -19.80 -19.18
CA ILE A 96 -26.82 -20.71 -19.29
C ILE A 96 -26.08 -20.82 -17.96
N GLY A 97 -25.72 -22.04 -17.61
CA GLY A 97 -24.75 -22.33 -16.57
C GLY A 97 -23.33 -21.83 -16.89
N ASN A 98 -22.35 -22.73 -16.82
CA ASN A 98 -20.93 -22.44 -16.84
C ASN A 98 -20.46 -21.54 -18.02
N VAL A 99 -19.70 -20.47 -17.72
CA VAL A 99 -19.08 -19.50 -18.66
C VAL A 99 -18.34 -20.19 -19.82
N MET A 100 -17.66 -21.31 -19.56
CA MET A 100 -16.92 -22.05 -20.59
C MET A 100 -17.83 -22.82 -21.54
N ASN A 101 -18.93 -23.39 -21.05
CA ASN A 101 -19.90 -24.09 -21.89
C ASN A 101 -20.60 -23.09 -22.82
N PHE A 102 -20.84 -21.89 -22.32
CA PHE A 102 -21.33 -20.78 -23.12
C PHE A 102 -20.32 -20.39 -24.20
N TYR A 103 -19.08 -20.09 -23.84
CA TYR A 103 -18.04 -19.69 -24.78
C TYR A 103 -17.79 -20.74 -25.87
N ASN A 104 -17.71 -22.02 -25.50
CA ASN A 104 -17.52 -23.13 -26.44
C ASN A 104 -18.71 -23.31 -27.41
N LYS A 105 -19.92 -22.88 -27.03
CA LYS A 105 -21.12 -22.95 -27.89
C LYS A 105 -21.10 -21.91 -29.01
N TYR A 106 -20.48 -20.76 -28.79
CA TYR A 106 -20.58 -19.58 -29.66
C TYR A 106 -19.26 -19.15 -30.30
N ILE A 107 -18.12 -19.61 -29.77
CA ILE A 107 -16.76 -19.23 -30.21
C ILE A 107 -15.95 -20.51 -30.49
N ASN A 108 -16.60 -21.57 -30.97
CA ASN A 108 -15.91 -22.65 -31.66
C ASN A 108 -15.75 -22.25 -33.12
N ILE A 109 -14.94 -21.20 -33.35
CA ILE A 109 -14.65 -20.71 -34.69
C ILE A 109 -13.68 -21.71 -35.32
N SER A 110 -14.17 -22.48 -36.27
CA SER A 110 -13.32 -23.31 -37.11
C SER A 110 -12.41 -22.39 -37.93
N GLU A 111 -11.16 -22.81 -38.14
CA GLU A 111 -10.07 -22.05 -38.77
C GLU A 111 -10.46 -21.47 -40.16
N ASP A 112 -11.52 -22.05 -40.75
CA ASP A 112 -12.14 -21.83 -42.04
C ASP A 112 -13.26 -20.75 -42.09
N GLN A 113 -13.75 -20.22 -40.96
CA GLN A 113 -14.78 -19.16 -40.93
C GLN A 113 -14.24 -17.73 -40.72
N ILE A 114 -12.94 -17.58 -40.48
CA ILE A 114 -12.29 -16.27 -40.28
C ILE A 114 -11.94 -15.66 -41.64
N ASN A 115 -12.89 -14.95 -42.26
CA ASN A 115 -12.62 -14.10 -43.43
C ASN A 115 -12.20 -12.68 -43.01
N PHE A 116 -11.22 -12.60 -42.11
CA PHE A 116 -10.50 -11.35 -41.86
C PHE A 116 -9.20 -11.37 -42.67
N THR A 117 -9.02 -10.38 -43.53
CA THR A 117 -7.94 -10.27 -44.50
C THR A 117 -6.53 -10.14 -43.90
N ASN A 118 -6.37 -10.24 -42.58
CA ASN A 118 -5.09 -10.28 -41.90
C ASN A 118 -5.16 -11.28 -40.72
N GLU A 119 -4.28 -12.29 -40.76
CA GLU A 119 -3.52 -12.76 -39.58
C GLU A 119 -4.12 -13.83 -38.62
N VAL A 120 -4.10 -15.09 -39.09
CA VAL A 120 -4.43 -16.30 -38.31
C VAL A 120 -3.61 -16.46 -37.01
N ARG A 121 -2.40 -15.89 -36.93
CA ARG A 121 -1.48 -16.04 -35.79
C ARG A 121 -1.87 -15.16 -34.59
N THR A 122 -2.21 -13.89 -34.81
CA THR A 122 -2.66 -12.94 -33.77
C THR A 122 -3.96 -13.38 -33.16
N TYR A 123 -4.91 -13.82 -33.99
CA TYR A 123 -6.16 -14.39 -33.49
C TYR A 123 -5.91 -15.57 -32.53
N LYS A 124 -4.99 -16.48 -32.88
CA LYS A 124 -4.63 -17.63 -32.02
C LYS A 124 -3.99 -17.20 -30.69
N SER A 125 -3.18 -16.14 -30.69
CA SER A 125 -2.59 -15.57 -29.47
C SER A 125 -3.64 -14.93 -28.57
N TYR A 126 -4.58 -14.14 -29.13
CA TYR A 126 -5.71 -13.58 -28.38
C TYR A 126 -6.63 -14.67 -27.84
N MET A 127 -6.96 -15.66 -28.65
CA MET A 127 -7.73 -16.81 -28.22
C MET A 127 -7.03 -17.58 -27.09
N GLY A 128 -5.70 -17.68 -27.11
CA GLY A 128 -4.92 -18.25 -26.00
C GLY A 128 -5.11 -17.48 -24.69
N LEU A 129 -5.02 -16.15 -24.73
CA LEU A 129 -5.27 -15.30 -23.56
C LEU A 129 -6.71 -15.41 -23.07
N ILE A 130 -7.68 -15.30 -23.97
CA ILE A 130 -9.12 -15.39 -23.68
C ILE A 130 -9.43 -16.75 -23.05
N ASN A 131 -8.98 -17.85 -23.66
CA ASN A 131 -9.16 -19.20 -23.13
C ASN A 131 -8.54 -19.35 -21.74
N SER A 132 -7.35 -18.78 -21.50
CA SER A 132 -6.71 -18.83 -20.18
C SER A 132 -7.54 -18.11 -19.10
N LYS A 133 -8.13 -16.96 -19.43
CA LYS A 133 -8.98 -16.18 -18.51
C LYS A 133 -10.38 -16.78 -18.37
N LEU A 134 -10.92 -17.40 -19.41
CA LEU A 134 -12.20 -18.10 -19.33
C LEU A 134 -12.12 -19.38 -18.52
N LEU A 135 -11.06 -20.18 -18.70
CA LEU A 135 -10.81 -21.36 -17.88
C LEU A 135 -10.71 -21.01 -16.40
N SER A 136 -10.21 -19.81 -16.08
CA SER A 136 -10.15 -19.31 -14.72
C SER A 136 -11.54 -18.84 -14.24
N MET A 137 -12.23 -17.97 -14.98
CA MET A 137 -13.57 -17.45 -14.61
C MET A 137 -14.66 -18.53 -14.51
N ASN A 138 -14.54 -19.62 -15.26
CA ASN A 138 -15.47 -20.75 -15.32
C ASN A 138 -15.83 -21.32 -13.94
N LYS A 139 -14.87 -21.40 -13.02
CA LYS A 139 -15.04 -22.11 -11.74
C LYS A 139 -15.66 -21.29 -10.60
N GLY A 140 -15.79 -19.96 -10.73
CA GLY A 140 -16.10 -19.10 -9.58
C GLY A 140 -17.02 -17.90 -9.82
N ILE A 141 -17.55 -17.69 -11.04
CA ILE A 141 -18.47 -16.57 -11.32
C ILE A 141 -19.87 -17.08 -11.67
N ASN A 142 -20.78 -17.03 -10.69
CA ASN A 142 -22.20 -17.34 -10.89
C ASN A 142 -22.91 -16.24 -11.70
N ASP A 143 -22.62 -14.97 -11.36
CA ASP A 143 -23.26 -13.81 -11.98
C ASP A 143 -22.25 -12.78 -12.53
N ILE A 144 -21.89 -12.93 -13.81
CA ILE A 144 -21.00 -11.99 -14.50
C ILE A 144 -21.63 -10.59 -14.68
N SER A 145 -22.96 -10.46 -14.56
CA SER A 145 -23.63 -9.18 -14.79
C SER A 145 -23.28 -8.16 -13.72
N LYS A 146 -23.12 -8.60 -12.45
CA LYS A 146 -22.65 -7.76 -11.35
C LYS A 146 -21.23 -7.24 -11.59
N PHE A 147 -20.35 -8.08 -12.11
CA PHE A 147 -18.99 -7.66 -12.50
C PHE A 147 -19.03 -6.62 -13.61
N TYR A 148 -19.82 -6.89 -14.64
CA TYR A 148 -20.00 -5.97 -15.75
C TYR A 148 -20.57 -4.63 -15.29
N ASP A 149 -21.55 -4.63 -14.39
CA ASP A 149 -22.15 -3.42 -13.84
C ASP A 149 -21.14 -2.56 -13.07
N ALA A 150 -20.30 -3.18 -12.24
CA ALA A 150 -19.24 -2.51 -11.50
C ALA A 150 -18.17 -1.95 -12.45
N PHE A 151 -17.73 -2.76 -13.42
CA PHE A 151 -16.81 -2.36 -14.47
C PHE A 151 -17.33 -1.18 -15.31
N LYS A 152 -18.58 -1.26 -15.79
CA LYS A 152 -19.22 -0.18 -16.56
C LYS A 152 -19.29 1.10 -15.73
N SER A 153 -19.60 0.99 -14.44
CA SER A 153 -19.60 2.13 -13.52
C SER A 153 -18.22 2.77 -13.36
N LEU A 154 -17.16 1.97 -13.24
CA LEU A 154 -15.78 2.46 -13.19
C LEU A 154 -15.43 3.21 -14.47
N CYS A 155 -15.81 2.68 -15.63
CA CYS A 155 -15.56 3.36 -16.89
C CYS A 155 -16.38 4.63 -17.08
N ASN A 156 -17.61 4.67 -16.58
CA ASN A 156 -18.38 5.92 -16.56
C ASN A 156 -17.69 7.00 -15.72
N MET A 157 -17.06 6.65 -14.60
CA MET A 157 -16.25 7.58 -13.82
C MET A 157 -15.12 8.18 -14.67
N TYR A 158 -14.30 7.34 -15.31
CA TYR A 158 -13.19 7.80 -16.16
C TYR A 158 -13.67 8.59 -17.38
N ASN A 159 -14.74 8.16 -18.04
CA ASN A 159 -15.26 8.79 -19.25
C ASN A 159 -16.02 10.10 -18.97
N GLY A 160 -16.59 10.24 -17.79
CA GLY A 160 -17.25 11.46 -17.31
C GLY A 160 -16.27 12.47 -16.70
N PHE A 161 -15.01 12.08 -16.50
CA PHE A 161 -13.99 12.96 -15.93
C PHE A 161 -13.59 14.07 -16.90
N ASN A 162 -13.99 15.31 -16.57
CA ASN A 162 -13.59 16.50 -17.32
C ASN A 162 -12.48 17.26 -16.54
N PRO A 163 -11.21 17.28 -16.98
CA PRO A 163 -10.13 17.93 -16.24
C PRO A 163 -10.29 19.46 -16.10
N ASP A 164 -11.05 20.11 -16.97
CA ASP A 164 -11.22 21.57 -16.99
C ASP A 164 -12.24 22.07 -15.96
N ARG A 165 -13.10 21.17 -15.47
CA ARG A 165 -14.06 21.50 -14.41
C ARG A 165 -13.36 21.49 -13.04
N PRO A 166 -13.32 22.59 -12.29
CA PRO A 166 -12.49 22.69 -11.08
C PRO A 166 -13.09 21.99 -9.85
N ASP A 167 -14.41 21.77 -9.80
CA ASP A 167 -15.09 21.16 -8.66
C ASP A 167 -15.07 19.62 -8.69
N CYS A 168 -15.10 19.02 -7.50
CA CYS A 168 -15.00 17.57 -7.30
C CYS A 168 -16.35 16.85 -7.19
N THR A 169 -17.46 17.56 -7.41
CA THR A 169 -18.81 17.03 -7.15
C THR A 169 -19.09 15.78 -7.98
N GLN A 170 -18.81 15.87 -9.28
CA GLN A 170 -19.01 14.76 -10.22
C GLN A 170 -18.19 13.53 -9.83
N CYS A 171 -16.89 13.72 -9.54
CA CYS A 171 -16.02 12.64 -9.07
C CYS A 171 -16.61 11.94 -7.84
N LEU A 172 -17.07 12.72 -6.87
CA LEU A 172 -17.57 12.21 -5.60
C LEU A 172 -18.88 11.42 -5.79
N ASP A 173 -19.78 11.89 -6.64
CA ASP A 173 -21.05 11.23 -6.91
C ASP A 173 -20.86 9.95 -7.74
N ASP A 174 -20.01 9.98 -8.77
CA ASP A 174 -19.70 8.79 -9.55
C ASP A 174 -19.00 7.72 -8.70
N ALA A 175 -18.10 8.14 -7.80
CA ALA A 175 -17.43 7.25 -6.87
C ALA A 175 -18.38 6.60 -5.83
N LYS A 176 -19.44 7.30 -5.40
CA LYS A 176 -20.52 6.72 -4.56
C LYS A 176 -21.30 5.67 -5.31
N ASN A 177 -21.60 5.92 -6.58
CA ASN A 177 -22.33 4.97 -7.41
C ASN A 177 -21.49 3.71 -7.66
N PHE A 178 -20.20 3.86 -7.95
CA PHE A 178 -19.31 2.72 -8.09
C PHE A 178 -19.16 1.93 -6.79
N ALA A 179 -18.94 2.60 -5.65
CA ALA A 179 -18.76 1.91 -4.36
C ALA A 179 -19.97 1.03 -3.99
N LYS A 180 -21.19 1.50 -4.27
CA LYS A 180 -22.42 0.68 -4.08
C LYS A 180 -22.42 -0.56 -4.95
N LYS A 181 -22.05 -0.44 -6.23
CA LYS A 181 -21.98 -1.58 -7.16
C LYS A 181 -20.88 -2.57 -6.76
N TYR A 182 -19.74 -2.05 -6.32
CA TYR A 182 -18.64 -2.85 -5.80
C TYR A 182 -19.04 -3.59 -4.53
N GLU A 183 -19.80 -2.97 -3.61
CA GLU A 183 -20.28 -3.62 -2.39
C GLU A 183 -21.25 -4.77 -2.69
N ILE A 184 -22.18 -4.59 -3.64
CA ILE A 184 -23.05 -5.67 -4.12
C ILE A 184 -22.21 -6.83 -4.65
N LEU A 185 -21.19 -6.51 -5.47
CA LEU A 185 -20.27 -7.50 -6.01
C LEU A 185 -19.45 -8.18 -4.90
N PHE A 186 -18.99 -7.44 -3.90
CA PHE A 186 -18.19 -7.97 -2.80
C PHE A 186 -18.99 -8.93 -1.91
N ASN A 187 -20.25 -8.63 -1.63
CA ASN A 187 -21.09 -9.45 -0.74
C ASN A 187 -21.64 -10.72 -1.42
N ASP A 188 -21.51 -10.84 -2.74
CA ASP A 188 -21.97 -12.01 -3.51
C ASP A 188 -20.94 -13.15 -3.53
N THR A 189 -19.80 -12.98 -2.86
CA THR A 189 -18.72 -13.97 -2.81
C THR A 189 -18.91 -14.96 -1.66
N ASP A 190 -19.39 -16.15 -1.96
CA ASP A 190 -19.44 -17.25 -0.99
C ASP A 190 -18.14 -18.09 -0.93
N THR A 191 -17.13 -17.80 -1.75
CA THR A 191 -15.88 -18.60 -1.81
C THR A 191 -14.62 -17.73 -1.78
N GLU A 192 -13.63 -18.19 -0.99
CA GLU A 192 -12.20 -17.83 -1.01
C GLU A 192 -11.54 -18.16 -2.38
N ASP A 193 -12.20 -17.89 -3.50
CA ASP A 193 -11.64 -18.11 -4.82
C ASP A 193 -10.67 -16.97 -5.18
N SER A 194 -9.42 -17.37 -5.45
CA SER A 194 -8.33 -16.48 -5.84
C SER A 194 -8.65 -15.56 -7.03
N LEU A 195 -9.62 -15.92 -7.88
CA LEU A 195 -9.95 -15.21 -9.11
C LEU A 195 -11.00 -14.13 -8.93
N TYR A 196 -12.04 -14.37 -8.13
CA TYR A 196 -12.99 -13.33 -7.76
C TYR A 196 -12.25 -12.20 -7.01
N SER A 197 -11.36 -12.60 -6.10
CA SER A 197 -10.45 -11.71 -5.40
C SER A 197 -9.52 -10.94 -6.35
N GLN A 198 -9.03 -11.56 -7.42
CA GLN A 198 -8.24 -10.86 -8.44
C GLN A 198 -9.05 -9.79 -9.17
N ILE A 199 -10.26 -10.09 -9.65
CA ILE A 199 -11.09 -9.10 -10.37
C ILE A 199 -11.51 -7.96 -9.43
N LEU A 200 -11.90 -8.27 -8.20
CA LEU A 200 -12.17 -7.27 -7.16
C LEU A 200 -10.93 -6.40 -6.88
N SER A 201 -9.73 -6.99 -6.88
CA SER A 201 -8.48 -6.26 -6.68
C SER A 201 -8.17 -5.32 -7.85
N ILE A 202 -8.40 -5.76 -9.09
CA ILE A 202 -8.21 -4.92 -10.29
C ILE A 202 -9.18 -3.74 -10.25
N LEU A 203 -10.48 -4.00 -10.02
CA LEU A 203 -11.51 -2.97 -9.89
C LEU A 203 -11.20 -1.97 -8.76
N SER A 204 -10.74 -2.46 -7.61
CA SER A 204 -10.33 -1.61 -6.47
C SER A 204 -9.12 -0.75 -6.82
N THR A 205 -8.12 -1.33 -7.49
CA THR A 205 -6.89 -0.62 -7.88
C THR A 205 -7.20 0.50 -8.86
N ASP A 206 -8.05 0.23 -9.86
CA ASP A 206 -8.47 1.24 -10.83
C ASP A 206 -9.37 2.32 -10.20
N TYR A 207 -10.21 1.97 -9.23
CA TYR A 207 -10.97 2.95 -8.44
C TYR A 207 -10.05 3.90 -7.66
N ASP A 208 -9.04 3.35 -6.99
CA ASP A 208 -8.05 4.14 -6.25
C ASP A 208 -7.29 5.08 -7.19
N ASN A 209 -6.91 4.59 -8.38
CA ASN A 209 -6.30 5.41 -9.42
C ASN A 209 -7.20 6.59 -9.85
N PHE A 210 -8.51 6.35 -10.01
CA PHE A 210 -9.47 7.42 -10.33
C PHE A 210 -9.56 8.45 -9.19
N ILE A 211 -9.66 8.00 -7.94
CA ILE A 211 -9.69 8.90 -6.78
C ILE A 211 -8.45 9.80 -6.76
N ILE A 212 -7.27 9.21 -7.01
CA ILE A 212 -6.02 9.95 -7.11
C ILE A 212 -6.16 11.04 -8.17
N GLN A 213 -6.56 10.70 -9.39
CA GLN A 213 -6.77 11.67 -10.48
C GLN A 213 -7.72 12.82 -10.09
N CYS A 214 -8.81 12.52 -9.38
CA CYS A 214 -9.73 13.54 -8.87
C CYS A 214 -9.07 14.47 -7.85
N TYR A 215 -8.35 13.94 -6.85
CA TYR A 215 -7.56 14.79 -5.94
C TYR A 215 -6.46 15.56 -6.67
N GLU A 216 -5.99 15.09 -7.82
CA GLU A 216 -4.97 15.79 -8.59
C GLU A 216 -5.47 17.03 -9.31
N LYS A 217 -6.61 16.90 -9.98
CA LYS A 217 -7.10 17.89 -10.93
C LYS A 217 -8.23 18.76 -10.36
N LYS A 218 -8.85 18.33 -9.26
CA LYS A 218 -10.03 19.00 -8.68
C LYS A 218 -9.70 19.66 -7.35
N LYS A 219 -10.46 20.70 -7.01
CA LYS A 219 -10.39 21.39 -5.71
C LYS A 219 -11.61 21.04 -4.85
N GLY A 220 -11.43 21.10 -3.53
CA GLY A 220 -12.52 20.92 -2.56
C GLY A 220 -13.10 19.50 -2.54
N CYS A 221 -12.34 18.49 -2.96
CA CYS A 221 -12.77 17.10 -2.83
C CYS A 221 -13.00 16.75 -1.35
N GLY A 222 -14.22 16.33 -1.04
CA GLY A 222 -14.52 15.71 0.24
C GLY A 222 -13.91 14.32 0.36
N ARG A 223 -14.44 13.53 1.30
CA ARG A 223 -14.03 12.15 1.48
C ARG A 223 -14.71 11.24 0.45
N PHE A 224 -13.91 10.48 -0.31
CA PHE A 224 -14.43 9.46 -1.20
C PHE A 224 -14.94 8.23 -0.41
N PRO A 225 -15.96 7.52 -0.94
CA PRO A 225 -16.41 6.24 -0.41
C PRO A 225 -15.30 5.20 -0.39
N CYS A 226 -15.49 4.17 0.42
CA CYS A 226 -14.50 3.13 0.66
C CYS A 226 -15.08 1.82 0.15
N LEU A 227 -14.24 0.99 -0.43
CA LEU A 227 -14.67 -0.30 -0.95
C LEU A 227 -14.55 -1.38 0.15
N PRO A 228 -15.57 -2.23 0.34
CA PRO A 228 -15.50 -3.41 1.21
C PRO A 228 -14.27 -4.30 0.93
N PRO A 229 -13.75 -5.03 1.94
CA PRO A 229 -14.27 -5.18 3.32
C PRO A 229 -14.05 -3.95 4.21
N TYR A 230 -13.49 -2.86 3.68
CA TYR A 230 -13.05 -1.72 4.48
C TYR A 230 -14.15 -0.65 4.59
N SER A 231 -14.65 -0.41 5.80
CA SER A 231 -15.63 0.65 6.07
C SER A 231 -15.03 2.06 6.10
N ARG A 232 -13.68 2.23 6.02
CA ARG A 232 -12.98 3.53 6.14
C ARG A 232 -11.61 3.62 5.43
N CYS A 233 -11.58 4.06 4.18
CA CYS A 233 -10.42 4.60 3.45
C CYS A 233 -10.32 6.14 3.58
N SER A 234 -9.09 6.65 3.58
CA SER A 234 -8.75 8.02 3.16
C SER A 234 -7.42 7.97 2.42
N LEU A 235 -7.42 8.33 1.13
CA LEU A 235 -6.22 8.42 0.29
C LEU A 235 -5.81 9.88 0.19
N THR A 236 -4.64 10.25 0.72
CA THR A 236 -3.93 11.48 0.33
C THR A 236 -2.75 11.14 -0.58
N LYS A 237 -2.98 11.21 -1.89
CA LYS A 237 -2.14 11.51 -3.08
C LYS A 237 -0.62 11.22 -3.15
N ASN A 238 0.16 10.97 -2.09
CA ASN A 238 1.63 10.96 -2.16
C ASN A 238 2.36 9.63 -1.84
N ALA A 239 1.68 8.51 -1.58
CA ALA A 239 2.35 7.38 -0.90
C ALA A 239 2.99 6.29 -1.78
N LEU A 240 2.57 6.05 -3.03
CA LEU A 240 2.89 4.76 -3.68
C LEU A 240 3.68 4.80 -5.00
N ILE A 241 3.71 5.91 -5.75
CA ILE A 241 4.22 5.86 -7.14
C ILE A 241 5.62 6.47 -7.32
N THR A 242 6.21 7.08 -6.29
CA THR A 242 7.54 7.74 -6.41
C THR A 242 8.66 7.15 -5.55
N PHE A 243 8.46 6.02 -4.84
CA PHE A 243 9.36 5.61 -3.74
C PHE A 243 10.43 4.56 -4.03
N ILE A 244 10.48 3.95 -5.23
CA ILE A 244 11.42 2.84 -5.49
C ILE A 244 12.90 3.28 -5.33
N PHE A 245 13.22 4.57 -5.52
CA PHE A 245 14.59 5.09 -5.32
C PHE A 245 14.83 5.75 -3.96
N VAL A 246 13.80 5.94 -3.12
CA VAL A 246 13.88 6.63 -1.81
C VAL A 246 13.61 5.68 -0.63
N ALA A 247 12.97 4.54 -0.86
CA ALA A 247 12.58 3.60 0.20
C ALA A 247 13.77 2.83 0.80
N ILE A 248 14.80 2.48 0.03
CA ILE A 248 15.94 1.67 0.51
C ILE A 248 16.69 2.38 1.67
N PRO A 249 17.09 3.67 1.55
CA PRO A 249 17.74 4.39 2.65
C PRO A 249 16.85 4.55 3.89
N ILE A 250 15.54 4.69 3.70
CA ILE A 250 14.58 4.86 4.80
C ILE A 250 14.35 3.52 5.52
N PHE A 251 14.18 2.42 4.78
CA PHE A 251 14.07 1.08 5.37
C PHE A 251 15.33 0.71 6.15
N LEU A 252 16.52 0.88 5.56
CA LEU A 252 17.79 0.57 6.26
C LEU A 252 17.94 1.37 7.55
N ARG A 253 17.45 2.61 7.57
CA ARG A 253 17.45 3.45 8.76
C ARG A 253 16.53 2.89 9.86
N VAL A 254 15.31 2.46 9.51
CA VAL A 254 14.40 1.84 10.48
C VAL A 254 14.94 0.48 10.96
N ALA A 255 15.49 -0.32 10.04
CA ALA A 255 16.15 -1.58 10.37
C ALA A 255 17.31 -1.40 11.35
N TYR A 256 18.16 -0.38 11.13
CA TYR A 256 19.27 -0.06 12.02
C TYR A 256 18.78 0.31 13.43
N LYS A 257 17.75 1.17 13.53
CA LYS A 257 17.11 1.54 14.80
C LYS A 257 16.58 0.30 15.52
N CYS A 258 15.81 -0.53 14.83
CA CYS A 258 15.19 -1.72 15.39
C CYS A 258 16.21 -2.79 15.82
N ARG A 259 17.36 -2.86 15.15
CA ARG A 259 18.48 -3.69 15.60
C ARG A 259 19.08 -3.21 16.91
N GLY A 260 19.21 -1.89 17.10
CA GLY A 260 19.63 -1.31 18.37
C GLY A 260 18.67 -1.68 19.52
N PHE A 261 17.37 -1.58 19.28
CA PHE A 261 16.36 -2.02 20.26
C PHE A 261 16.37 -3.51 20.51
N LYS A 262 16.65 -4.34 19.50
CA LYS A 262 16.81 -5.79 19.69
C LYS A 262 17.95 -6.11 20.67
N SER A 263 19.11 -5.49 20.50
CA SER A 263 20.23 -5.64 21.45
C SER A 263 19.81 -5.22 22.86
N VAL A 264 19.06 -4.12 23.00
CA VAL A 264 18.52 -3.73 24.31
C VAL A 264 17.62 -4.80 24.88
N TRP A 265 16.68 -5.38 24.12
CA TRP A 265 15.76 -6.40 24.66
C TRP A 265 16.45 -7.73 24.97
N ASP A 266 17.46 -8.09 24.20
CA ASP A 266 18.26 -9.30 24.43
C ASP A 266 19.03 -9.19 25.76
N ASP A 267 19.60 -8.00 26.06
CA ASP A 267 20.46 -7.78 27.22
C ASP A 267 19.72 -7.20 28.45
N PHE A 268 18.65 -6.45 28.23
CA PHE A 268 17.85 -5.75 29.23
C PHE A 268 16.35 -5.97 28.98
N SER A 269 15.76 -6.88 29.76
CA SER A 269 14.37 -7.30 29.59
C SER A 269 13.40 -6.14 29.79
N ASP A 270 12.42 -6.05 28.91
CA ASP A 270 11.26 -5.16 29.02
C ASP A 270 10.14 -5.73 29.90
N GLN A 271 10.46 -6.71 30.74
CA GLN A 271 9.56 -7.30 31.73
C GLN A 271 10.24 -7.34 33.10
N LEU A 272 9.43 -7.33 34.16
CA LEU A 272 9.91 -7.49 35.52
C LEU A 272 9.90 -8.96 35.94
N ASP A 273 10.99 -9.40 36.57
CA ASP A 273 11.10 -10.70 37.22
C ASP A 273 11.11 -10.48 38.74
N GLY A 274 10.06 -10.95 39.42
CA GLY A 274 9.88 -10.70 40.86
C GLY A 274 9.85 -9.20 41.24
N GLY A 275 9.34 -8.33 40.36
CA GLY A 275 9.28 -6.88 40.56
C GLY A 275 10.60 -6.14 40.34
N LYS A 276 11.64 -6.82 39.84
CA LYS A 276 12.96 -6.24 39.51
C LYS A 276 13.20 -6.32 38.01
N TYR A 277 13.98 -5.36 37.49
CA TYR A 277 14.44 -5.49 36.12
C TYR A 277 15.48 -6.61 36.00
N LYS A 278 15.43 -7.32 34.88
CA LYS A 278 16.35 -8.41 34.58
C LYS A 278 17.33 -7.99 33.48
N PHE A 279 18.62 -8.10 33.80
CA PHE A 279 19.70 -8.01 32.82
C PHE A 279 20.14 -9.43 32.51
N ASN A 280 20.03 -9.83 31.24
CA ASN A 280 20.41 -11.17 30.81
C ASN A 280 21.93 -11.30 30.67
N ASP A 281 22.63 -10.17 30.50
CA ASP A 281 24.08 -10.08 30.51
C ASP A 281 24.54 -9.05 31.56
N GLU A 282 25.19 -9.52 32.64
CA GLU A 282 25.80 -8.64 33.63
C GLU A 282 26.87 -7.74 33.01
N VAL A 283 27.50 -8.17 31.90
CA VAL A 283 28.51 -7.43 31.17
C VAL A 283 27.91 -6.18 30.52
N TYR A 284 26.66 -6.24 30.05
CA TYR A 284 25.97 -5.10 29.43
C TYR A 284 25.83 -3.93 30.41
N SER A 285 25.43 -4.20 31.67
CA SER A 285 25.35 -3.17 32.71
C SER A 285 26.73 -2.61 33.08
N THR A 286 27.79 -3.45 33.08
CA THR A 286 29.17 -2.97 33.34
C THR A 286 29.79 -2.23 32.15
N ASN A 287 29.24 -2.37 30.96
CA ASN A 287 29.67 -1.62 29.78
C ASN A 287 29.05 -0.22 29.70
N LEU A 288 27.93 0.02 30.40
CA LEU A 288 27.25 1.32 30.40
C LEU A 288 27.80 2.29 31.45
N PHE A 289 28.44 1.79 32.51
CA PHE A 289 28.96 2.64 33.60
C PHE A 289 30.42 2.35 33.93
N THR A 290 31.15 3.39 34.36
CA THR A 290 32.52 3.30 34.88
C THR A 290 32.59 2.74 36.30
N ASN A 291 31.50 2.86 37.07
CA ASN A 291 31.29 2.25 38.39
C ASN A 291 29.91 1.54 38.41
N LYS A 292 29.71 0.51 39.25
CA LYS A 292 28.38 -0.14 39.35
C LYS A 292 27.29 0.88 39.68
N SER A 293 26.27 0.95 38.83
CA SER A 293 25.03 1.65 39.13
C SER A 293 24.08 0.70 39.86
N ASP A 294 23.73 1.02 41.11
CA ASP A 294 22.82 0.21 41.92
C ASP A 294 21.35 0.62 41.76
N ASN A 295 21.08 1.76 41.10
CA ASN A 295 19.72 2.26 40.92
C ASN A 295 19.18 1.93 39.52
N ASP A 296 18.02 1.28 39.48
CA ASP A 296 17.34 0.90 38.25
C ASP A 296 16.99 2.09 37.33
N ILE A 297 16.66 3.26 37.90
CA ILE A 297 16.40 4.47 37.09
C ILE A 297 17.65 4.89 36.31
N ASP A 298 18.83 4.80 36.94
CA ASP A 298 20.08 5.17 36.31
C ASP A 298 20.37 4.24 35.13
N LYS A 299 20.16 2.93 35.32
CA LYS A 299 20.34 1.95 34.25
C LYS A 299 19.41 2.21 33.07
N VAL A 300 18.12 2.44 33.33
CA VAL A 300 17.13 2.76 32.30
C VAL A 300 17.53 4.04 31.53
N ASN A 301 17.95 5.08 32.25
CA ASN A 301 18.38 6.33 31.64
C ASN A 301 19.66 6.16 30.81
N ALA A 302 20.67 5.45 31.32
CA ALA A 302 21.91 5.17 30.58
C ALA A 302 21.66 4.37 29.31
N VAL A 303 20.77 3.37 29.33
CA VAL A 303 20.37 2.63 28.12
C VAL A 303 19.66 3.56 27.12
N SER A 304 18.79 4.46 27.59
CA SER A 304 18.15 5.43 26.71
C SER A 304 19.14 6.43 26.07
N PHE A 305 20.17 6.83 26.81
CA PHE A 305 21.26 7.66 26.31
C PHE A 305 22.11 6.88 25.30
N TRP A 306 22.43 5.61 25.57
CA TRP A 306 23.13 4.74 24.63
C TRP A 306 22.33 4.58 23.32
N LEU A 307 21.02 4.35 23.39
CA LEU A 307 20.15 4.31 22.20
C LEU A 307 20.20 5.63 21.43
N PHE A 308 20.25 6.77 22.12
CA PHE A 308 20.44 8.07 21.48
C PHE A 308 21.79 8.16 20.77
N GLU A 309 22.89 7.80 21.43
CA GLU A 309 24.22 7.90 20.85
C GLU A 309 24.36 7.05 19.60
N GLN A 310 23.88 5.79 19.64
CA GLN A 310 23.94 4.90 18.48
C GLN A 310 23.15 5.42 17.28
N ASN A 311 22.05 6.16 17.50
CA ASN A 311 21.12 6.53 16.43
C ASN A 311 21.24 7.98 15.93
N LEU A 312 21.75 8.90 16.75
CA LEU A 312 21.71 10.33 16.49
C LEU A 312 23.07 11.03 16.62
N TRP A 313 23.97 10.53 17.47
CA TRP A 313 25.23 11.22 17.75
C TRP A 313 26.29 10.90 16.69
N ASP A 314 27.00 11.93 16.27
CA ASP A 314 28.20 11.80 15.44
C ASP A 314 29.41 12.26 16.26
N SER A 315 30.20 11.29 16.71
CA SER A 315 31.41 11.54 17.50
C SER A 315 32.47 12.31 16.73
N SER A 316 32.50 12.21 15.41
CA SER A 316 33.48 12.90 14.56
C SER A 316 33.22 14.41 14.48
N SER A 317 31.94 14.80 14.44
CA SER A 317 31.52 16.20 14.43
C SER A 317 31.11 16.74 15.80
N SER A 318 31.09 15.90 16.83
CA SER A 318 30.59 16.22 18.17
C SER A 318 29.20 16.88 18.14
N SER A 319 28.33 16.39 17.27
CA SER A 319 27.01 16.97 17.01
C SER A 319 25.98 15.91 16.62
N ILE A 320 24.73 16.31 16.43
CA ILE A 320 23.70 15.41 15.86
C ILE A 320 24.05 15.19 14.39
N ASN A 321 24.08 13.94 13.97
CA ASN A 321 24.24 13.58 12.57
C ASN A 321 23.13 14.25 11.74
N ALA A 322 23.50 15.17 10.84
CA ALA A 322 22.55 15.93 10.03
C ALA A 322 21.68 15.05 9.11
N LYS A 323 22.09 13.80 8.85
CA LYS A 323 21.30 12.81 8.09
C LYS A 323 20.35 12.00 8.98
N SER A 324 20.42 12.11 10.30
CA SER A 324 19.63 11.30 11.23
C SER A 324 18.18 11.78 11.34
N ASN A 325 17.24 10.85 11.51
CA ASN A 325 15.82 11.17 11.68
C ASN A 325 15.50 11.32 13.17
N THR A 326 15.07 12.51 13.58
CA THR A 326 14.65 12.83 14.96
C THR A 326 13.39 12.09 15.41
N ASP A 327 12.70 11.39 14.51
CA ASP A 327 11.56 10.51 14.84
C ASP A 327 11.97 9.39 15.82
N ILE A 328 13.24 8.95 15.80
CA ILE A 328 13.75 7.94 16.75
C ILE A 328 13.63 8.37 18.22
N VAL A 329 13.66 9.68 18.48
CA VAL A 329 13.51 10.20 19.84
C VAL A 329 12.12 9.84 20.38
N TYR A 330 11.08 9.77 19.53
CA TYR A 330 9.76 9.32 19.99
C TYR A 330 9.79 7.87 20.43
N TYR A 331 10.45 6.98 19.69
CA TYR A 331 10.57 5.57 20.08
C TYR A 331 11.42 5.37 21.35
N ILE A 332 12.52 6.11 21.49
CA ILE A 332 13.34 6.11 22.70
C ILE A 332 12.52 6.57 23.90
N VAL A 333 11.73 7.64 23.77
CA VAL A 333 10.89 8.15 24.86
C VAL A 333 9.72 7.21 25.16
N ILE A 334 9.09 6.58 24.16
CA ILE A 334 8.05 5.55 24.36
C ILE A 334 8.62 4.38 25.16
N TRP A 335 9.77 3.85 24.76
CA TRP A 335 10.46 2.79 25.49
C TRP A 335 10.82 3.23 26.90
N LEU A 336 11.39 4.43 27.07
CA LEU A 336 11.77 4.99 28.35
C LEU A 336 10.58 5.06 29.32
N ILE A 337 9.47 5.68 28.91
CA ILE A 337 8.26 5.79 29.73
C ILE A 337 7.67 4.40 30.02
N HIS A 338 7.63 3.52 29.02
CA HIS A 338 7.16 2.14 29.21
C HIS A 338 7.95 1.43 30.30
N MET A 339 9.28 1.40 30.18
CA MET A 339 10.17 0.75 31.13
C MET A 339 9.92 1.24 32.55
N LEU A 340 9.73 2.54 32.74
CA LEU A 340 9.51 3.11 34.07
C LEU A 340 8.16 2.77 34.64
N ARG A 341 7.11 2.81 33.81
CA ARG A 341 5.75 2.45 34.24
C ARG A 341 5.60 0.97 34.61
N LEU A 342 6.55 0.11 34.22
CA LEU A 342 6.57 -1.27 34.71
C LEU A 342 6.69 -1.32 36.24
N LYS A 343 7.36 -0.35 36.86
CA LYS A 343 7.43 -0.22 38.32
C LYS A 343 6.44 0.83 38.81
N SER A 344 5.46 0.38 39.59
CA SER A 344 4.35 1.20 40.14
C SER A 344 4.79 2.37 41.02
N ASP A 345 5.98 2.28 41.61
CA ASP A 345 6.40 3.16 42.71
C ASP A 345 7.18 4.40 42.22
N TYR A 346 7.45 4.52 40.92
CA TYR A 346 8.22 5.64 40.40
C TYR A 346 7.36 6.90 40.25
N ASN A 347 7.74 7.94 41.01
CA ASN A 347 7.25 9.29 40.78
C ASN A 347 7.86 9.81 39.47
N VAL A 348 7.01 10.07 38.48
CA VAL A 348 7.36 10.70 37.20
C VAL A 348 8.27 11.93 37.38
N THR A 349 8.02 12.74 38.42
CA THR A 349 8.81 13.94 38.71
C THR A 349 10.24 13.60 39.14
N GLU A 350 10.42 12.54 39.95
CA GLU A 350 11.74 12.07 40.37
C GLU A 350 12.53 11.53 39.18
N PHE A 351 11.85 10.74 38.34
CA PHE A 351 12.40 10.22 37.11
C PHE A 351 12.83 11.34 36.14
N TYR A 352 11.93 12.29 35.88
CA TYR A 352 12.20 13.41 34.99
C TYR A 352 13.39 14.24 35.50
N ASN A 353 13.46 14.52 36.81
CA ASN A 353 14.59 15.22 37.40
C ASN A 353 15.89 14.43 37.25
N LYS A 354 15.88 13.10 37.34
CA LYS A 354 17.09 12.29 37.17
C LYS A 354 17.57 12.23 35.73
N CYS A 355 16.65 12.15 34.77
CA CYS A 355 16.98 12.14 33.34
C CYS A 355 17.36 13.51 32.80
N ILE A 356 16.60 14.54 33.18
CA ILE A 356 16.71 15.90 32.64
C ILE A 356 17.59 16.79 33.52
N GLN A 357 17.75 16.53 34.81
CA GLN A 357 18.68 17.27 35.68
C GLN A 357 19.67 16.34 36.40
N PRO A 358 20.45 15.54 35.66
CA PRO A 358 21.43 14.68 36.31
C PRO A 358 22.55 15.48 36.94
N THR A 359 23.18 14.89 37.96
CA THR A 359 24.45 15.41 38.49
C THR A 359 25.58 15.20 37.47
N GLN A 360 26.60 16.04 37.51
CA GLN A 360 27.79 15.84 36.68
C GLN A 360 28.49 14.51 37.01
N GLU A 361 28.42 14.07 38.27
CA GLU A 361 28.91 12.76 38.72
C GLU A 361 28.20 11.62 37.99
N TYR A 362 26.86 11.68 37.85
CA TYR A 362 26.11 10.69 37.07
C TYR A 362 26.56 10.70 35.60
N ILE A 363 26.65 11.87 34.96
CA ILE A 363 27.09 11.96 33.55
C ILE A 363 28.48 11.34 33.39
N ASN A 364 29.42 11.64 34.29
CA ASN A 364 30.77 11.09 34.27
C ASN A 364 30.81 9.59 34.62
N SER A 365 29.78 9.08 35.30
CA SER A 365 29.68 7.66 35.63
C SER A 365 29.26 6.81 34.43
N ILE A 366 28.64 7.39 33.40
CA ILE A 366 28.30 6.65 32.18
C ILE A 366 29.59 6.48 31.36
N LYS A 367 29.88 5.25 30.95
CA LYS A 367 31.12 4.91 30.23
C LYS A 367 31.17 5.60 28.88
N ASP A 368 32.36 6.02 28.47
CA ASP A 368 32.65 6.67 27.19
C ASP A 368 31.75 7.89 26.88
N THR A 369 31.15 8.48 27.92
CA THR A 369 30.14 9.52 27.76
C THR A 369 30.74 10.87 27.45
N ASN A 370 30.24 11.47 26.39
CA ASN A 370 30.52 12.85 26.04
C ASN A 370 29.49 13.77 26.72
N THR A 371 29.94 14.64 27.64
CA THR A 371 29.05 15.58 28.35
C THR A 371 28.25 16.48 27.39
N ASN A 372 28.81 16.85 26.23
CA ASN A 372 28.09 17.59 25.20
C ASN A 372 26.98 16.74 24.55
N ALA A 373 27.27 15.47 24.24
CA ALA A 373 26.28 14.53 23.71
C ALA A 373 25.11 14.37 24.69
N TYR A 374 25.41 14.17 25.97
CA TYR A 374 24.40 14.05 27.02
C TYR A 374 23.54 15.31 27.13
N ASN A 375 24.15 16.50 27.08
CA ASN A 375 23.41 17.77 27.10
C ASN A 375 22.45 17.92 25.90
N ILE A 376 22.83 17.41 24.73
CA ILE A 376 21.98 17.42 23.54
C ILE A 376 20.86 16.39 23.65
N TYR A 377 21.17 15.17 24.07
CA TYR A 377 20.20 14.14 24.40
C TYR A 377 19.12 14.68 25.34
N LYS A 378 19.54 15.25 26.47
CA LYS A 378 18.66 15.90 27.46
C LYS A 378 17.71 16.89 26.79
N LYS A 379 18.23 17.82 25.98
CA LYS A 379 17.40 18.83 25.29
C LYS A 379 16.36 18.22 24.35
N LEU A 380 16.70 17.12 23.68
CA LEU A 380 15.79 16.45 22.73
C LEU A 380 14.70 15.64 23.43
N ILE A 381 15.05 14.98 24.54
CA ILE A 381 14.09 14.14 25.26
C ILE A 381 13.21 14.93 26.21
N ASP A 382 13.70 16.03 26.79
CA ASP A 382 13.00 16.83 27.81
C ASP A 382 11.52 17.12 27.46
N ASN A 383 11.30 17.86 26.37
CA ASN A 383 9.96 18.26 25.96
C ASN A 383 9.09 17.04 25.61
N LYS A 384 9.63 16.07 24.85
CA LYS A 384 8.88 14.87 24.44
C LYS A 384 8.51 13.99 25.63
N LEU A 385 9.43 13.82 26.58
CA LEU A 385 9.23 13.03 27.79
C LEU A 385 8.12 13.63 28.64
N TYR A 386 8.18 14.94 28.88
CA TYR A 386 7.14 15.66 29.63
C TYR A 386 5.75 15.52 28.96
N LEU A 387 5.67 15.80 27.66
CA LEU A 387 4.43 15.75 26.90
C LEU A 387 3.85 14.33 26.77
N MET A 388 4.69 13.32 26.47
CA MET A 388 4.23 11.94 26.28
C MET A 388 3.81 11.33 27.61
N ASN A 389 4.50 11.62 28.71
CA ASN A 389 4.12 11.06 29.99
C ASN A 389 2.77 11.62 30.48
N GLY A 390 2.54 12.92 30.35
CA GLY A 390 1.26 13.54 30.76
C GLY A 390 0.13 13.37 29.74
N GLY A 391 0.46 13.28 28.45
CA GLY A 391 -0.50 13.32 27.35
C GLY A 391 -0.84 11.96 26.72
N ILE A 392 -0.14 10.88 27.08
CA ILE A 392 -0.39 9.54 26.53
C ILE A 392 -0.63 8.54 27.67
N ASN A 393 -1.91 8.24 27.88
CA ASN A 393 -2.34 7.25 28.88
C ASN A 393 -1.94 5.83 28.46
N ASP A 394 -2.04 5.52 27.16
CA ASP A 394 -1.83 4.20 26.58
C ASP A 394 -0.40 3.94 26.09
N ILE A 395 0.63 4.41 26.81
CA ILE A 395 2.03 4.30 26.33
C ILE A 395 2.49 2.85 26.13
N SER A 396 1.96 1.91 26.93
CA SER A 396 2.24 0.48 26.80
C SER A 396 1.75 -0.06 25.45
N LYS A 397 0.57 0.37 24.99
CA LYS A 397 0.03 -0.02 23.68
C LYS A 397 0.91 0.52 22.55
N PHE A 398 1.40 1.75 22.66
CA PHE A 398 2.34 2.31 21.69
C PHE A 398 3.65 1.54 21.67
N TYR A 399 4.16 1.18 22.84
CA TYR A 399 5.34 0.35 22.97
C TYR A 399 5.14 -1.02 22.33
N ASP A 400 3.99 -1.67 22.55
CA ASP A 400 3.68 -2.97 21.95
C ASP A 400 3.64 -2.92 20.42
N ALA A 401 3.04 -1.88 19.85
CA ALA A 401 2.99 -1.66 18.41
C ALA A 401 4.39 -1.36 17.84
N PHE A 402 5.16 -0.49 18.50
CA PHE A 402 6.54 -0.20 18.16
C PHE A 402 7.43 -1.46 18.22
N LYS A 403 7.33 -2.26 19.27
CA LYS A 403 8.05 -3.54 19.40
C LYS A 403 7.68 -4.48 18.27
N SER A 404 6.38 -4.56 17.92
CA SER A 404 5.91 -5.36 16.79
C SER A 404 6.50 -4.91 15.46
N LEU A 405 6.55 -3.60 15.20
CA LEU A 405 7.18 -3.03 14.02
C LEU A 405 8.65 -3.44 13.94
N CYS A 406 9.38 -3.32 15.05
CA CYS A 406 10.78 -3.70 15.05
C CYS A 406 11.03 -5.19 14.88
N ASN A 407 10.14 -6.05 15.38
CA ASN A 407 10.22 -7.48 15.09
C ASN A 407 10.11 -7.75 13.58
N MET A 408 9.17 -7.10 12.88
CA MET A 408 9.06 -7.21 11.41
C MET A 408 10.41 -6.90 10.74
N TYR A 409 11.04 -5.78 11.11
CA TYR A 409 12.32 -5.37 10.55
C TYR A 409 13.50 -6.29 10.92
N ASN A 410 13.52 -6.81 12.15
CA ASN A 410 14.59 -7.67 12.65
C ASN A 410 14.50 -9.11 12.12
N GLU A 411 13.29 -9.58 11.80
CA GLU A 411 13.01 -10.90 11.23
C GLU A 411 13.05 -10.89 9.69
N PHE A 412 13.15 -9.70 9.08
CA PHE A 412 13.29 -9.56 7.65
C PHE A 412 14.61 -10.19 7.13
N ASN A 413 14.49 -11.35 6.50
CA ASN A 413 15.60 -12.01 5.81
C ASN A 413 15.56 -11.73 4.31
N ALA A 414 16.45 -10.90 3.79
CA ALA A 414 16.50 -10.54 2.36
C ALA A 414 16.80 -11.71 1.42
N ASP A 415 17.45 -12.77 1.92
CA ASP A 415 17.87 -13.93 1.12
C ASP A 415 16.76 -14.96 0.95
N SER A 416 15.72 -14.90 1.79
CA SER A 416 14.53 -15.74 1.64
C SER A 416 13.58 -15.12 0.61
N PRO A 417 13.22 -15.82 -0.48
CA PRO A 417 12.31 -15.28 -1.49
C PRO A 417 10.83 -15.32 -1.06
N ASP A 418 10.49 -16.01 0.02
CA ASP A 418 9.10 -16.19 0.49
C ASP A 418 8.60 -14.96 1.28
N CYS A 419 7.38 -14.54 0.98
CA CYS A 419 6.70 -13.40 1.59
C CYS A 419 5.81 -13.77 2.79
N THR A 420 5.62 -15.05 3.08
CA THR A 420 4.73 -15.53 4.15
C THR A 420 5.03 -14.86 5.49
N GLN A 421 6.29 -14.84 5.91
CA GLN A 421 6.71 -14.19 7.15
C GLN A 421 6.42 -12.68 7.16
N CYS A 422 6.70 -11.97 6.06
CA CYS A 422 6.38 -10.55 5.95
C CYS A 422 4.88 -10.31 6.18
N LEU A 423 4.01 -11.11 5.56
CA LEU A 423 2.56 -10.98 5.67
C LEU A 423 2.07 -11.27 7.09
N ASP A 424 2.60 -12.31 7.72
CA ASP A 424 2.18 -12.69 9.08
C ASP A 424 2.60 -11.66 10.12
N ASP A 425 3.81 -11.12 10.01
CA ASP A 425 4.25 -10.07 10.93
C ASP A 425 3.54 -8.74 10.69
N ALA A 426 3.22 -8.44 9.43
CA ALA A 426 2.41 -7.28 9.09
C ALA A 426 0.97 -7.37 9.65
N LYS A 427 0.36 -8.55 9.66
CA LYS A 427 -0.96 -8.79 10.31
C LYS A 427 -0.89 -8.51 11.81
N LYS A 428 0.10 -9.08 12.51
CA LYS A 428 0.30 -8.84 13.95
C LYS A 428 0.50 -7.35 14.27
N PHE A 429 1.26 -6.65 13.44
CA PHE A 429 1.45 -5.21 13.61
C PHE A 429 0.15 -4.44 13.37
N ALA A 430 -0.59 -4.75 12.30
CA ALA A 430 -1.82 -4.06 11.95
C ALA A 430 -2.89 -4.17 13.05
N GLU A 431 -3.02 -5.34 13.68
CA GLU A 431 -3.90 -5.54 14.85
C GLU A 431 -3.55 -4.59 16.00
N LYS A 432 -2.25 -4.49 16.34
CA LYS A 432 -1.79 -3.58 17.39
C LYS A 432 -1.98 -2.11 17.03
N TYR A 433 -1.76 -1.76 15.75
CA TYR A 433 -1.97 -0.40 15.25
C TYR A 433 -3.46 -0.03 15.29
N GLU A 434 -4.37 -0.94 14.97
CA GLU A 434 -5.82 -0.70 15.01
C GLU A 434 -6.32 -0.40 16.44
N ILE A 435 -5.78 -1.10 17.44
CA ILE A 435 -6.07 -0.82 18.86
C ILE A 435 -5.70 0.63 19.21
N LEU A 436 -4.57 1.13 18.71
CA LEU A 436 -4.16 2.51 18.92
C LEU A 436 -5.03 3.49 18.13
N PHE A 437 -5.36 3.16 16.89
CA PHE A 437 -6.15 4.03 16.02
C PHE A 437 -7.57 4.28 16.53
N ASN A 438 -8.19 3.29 17.17
CA ASN A 438 -9.56 3.39 17.68
C ASN A 438 -9.68 4.24 18.96
N ASN A 439 -8.57 4.74 19.52
CA ASN A 439 -8.57 5.70 20.61
C ASN A 439 -8.69 7.13 20.03
N ASN A 440 -9.84 7.77 20.26
CA ASN A 440 -10.29 9.03 19.64
C ASN A 440 -9.45 10.29 19.98
N ASP A 441 -8.24 10.44 19.43
CA ASP A 441 -7.47 11.68 19.58
C ASP A 441 -7.56 12.61 18.36
N THR A 442 -7.59 13.93 18.64
CA THR A 442 -7.67 14.99 17.61
C THR A 442 -6.46 15.00 16.67
N GLU A 443 -6.73 15.23 15.39
CA GLU A 443 -5.73 15.41 14.33
C GLU A 443 -4.72 16.54 14.69
N GLY A 444 -3.41 16.25 14.59
CA GLY A 444 -2.33 17.19 14.94
C GLY A 444 -1.78 17.04 16.37
N SER A 445 -2.39 16.21 17.21
CA SER A 445 -1.90 15.85 18.56
C SER A 445 -0.57 15.10 18.54
N LEU A 446 0.14 15.08 19.67
CA LEU A 446 1.32 14.23 19.88
C LEU A 446 1.03 12.75 19.58
N TYR A 447 -0.16 12.27 19.95
CA TYR A 447 -0.65 10.92 19.65
C TYR A 447 -0.66 10.64 18.15
N SER A 448 -1.29 11.55 17.38
CA SER A 448 -1.36 11.45 15.92
C SER A 448 0.01 11.47 15.24
N GLN A 449 0.98 12.21 15.81
CA GLN A 449 2.34 12.25 15.27
C GLN A 449 3.03 10.89 15.42
N ILE A 450 2.88 10.23 16.57
CA ILE A 450 3.48 8.90 16.80
C ILE A 450 2.84 7.86 15.88
N LEU A 451 1.50 7.87 15.76
CA LEU A 451 0.79 7.00 14.83
C LEU A 451 1.26 7.20 13.39
N SER A 452 1.47 8.45 12.97
CA SER A 452 1.99 8.78 11.64
C SER A 452 3.40 8.20 11.41
N ILE A 453 4.28 8.24 12.43
CA ILE A 453 5.62 7.65 12.33
C ILE A 453 5.53 6.12 12.20
N LEU A 454 4.75 5.46 13.07
CA LEU A 454 4.53 4.01 13.02
C LEU A 454 3.97 3.56 11.66
N SER A 455 2.98 4.28 11.15
CA SER A 455 2.37 4.01 9.84
C SER A 455 3.37 4.21 8.70
N THR A 456 4.17 5.27 8.75
CA THR A 456 5.20 5.54 7.73
C THR A 456 6.23 4.42 7.70
N ASP A 457 6.74 4.00 8.86
CA ASP A 457 7.73 2.93 8.96
C ASP A 457 7.14 1.58 8.51
N TYR A 458 5.88 1.29 8.83
CA TYR A 458 5.18 0.11 8.31
C TYR A 458 5.08 0.08 6.78
N VAL A 459 4.72 1.22 6.17
CA VAL A 459 4.66 1.32 4.70
C VAL A 459 6.04 1.06 4.07
N ASN A 460 7.11 1.57 4.68
CA ASN A 460 8.48 1.32 4.20
C ASN A 460 8.84 -0.18 4.27
N PHE A 461 8.39 -0.89 5.31
CA PHE A 461 8.56 -2.33 5.39
C PHE A 461 7.83 -3.08 4.27
N ILE A 462 6.54 -2.76 4.04
CA ILE A 462 5.75 -3.38 2.97
C ILE A 462 6.43 -3.20 1.61
N ILE A 463 6.90 -1.97 1.31
CA ILE A 463 7.59 -1.68 0.06
C ILE A 463 8.80 -2.61 -0.10
N GLN A 464 9.61 -2.78 0.94
CA GLN A 464 10.75 -3.72 0.86
C GLN A 464 10.34 -5.18 0.70
N CYS A 465 9.24 -5.62 1.32
CA CYS A 465 8.75 -6.98 1.10
C CYS A 465 8.31 -7.17 -0.36
N TYR A 466 7.59 -6.23 -0.96
CA TYR A 466 7.25 -6.31 -2.39
C TYR A 466 8.48 -6.24 -3.30
N GLU A 467 9.53 -5.52 -2.93
CA GLU A 467 10.77 -5.42 -3.71
C GLU A 467 11.63 -6.68 -3.63
N LYS A 468 11.68 -7.34 -2.47
CA LYS A 468 12.64 -8.44 -2.21
C LYS A 468 12.01 -9.84 -2.22
N LYS A 469 10.70 -9.94 -2.06
CA LYS A 469 9.98 -11.22 -1.92
C LYS A 469 9.12 -11.51 -3.15
N LYS A 470 8.81 -12.79 -3.36
CA LYS A 470 7.91 -13.29 -4.39
C LYS A 470 6.63 -13.81 -3.76
N GLY A 471 5.54 -13.77 -4.52
CA GLY A 471 4.26 -14.33 -4.08
C GLY A 471 3.62 -13.59 -2.90
N CYS A 472 4.00 -12.32 -2.66
CA CYS A 472 3.32 -11.51 -1.66
C CYS A 472 1.83 -11.37 -2.01
N GLY A 473 0.98 -11.86 -1.12
CA GLY A 473 -0.44 -11.50 -1.09
C GLY A 473 -0.64 -10.03 -0.70
N ARG A 474 -1.87 -9.69 -0.35
CA ARG A 474 -2.23 -8.34 0.09
C ARG A 474 -1.79 -8.12 1.54
N PHE A 475 -0.97 -7.11 1.77
CA PHE A 475 -0.66 -6.67 3.13
C PHE A 475 -1.86 -5.95 3.76
N PRO A 476 -2.03 -6.04 5.10
CA PRO A 476 -3.02 -5.25 5.82
C PRO A 476 -2.80 -3.75 5.58
N TYR A 477 -3.89 -3.03 5.32
CA TYR A 477 -3.86 -1.58 5.21
C TYR A 477 -4.05 -0.94 6.58
N LEU A 478 -3.24 0.06 6.92
CA LEU A 478 -3.41 0.82 8.16
C LEU A 478 -4.30 2.03 7.92
N PRO A 479 -5.23 2.36 8.84
CA PRO A 479 -5.96 3.62 8.80
C PRO A 479 -5.01 4.84 8.75
N PRO A 480 -5.27 5.83 7.88
CA PRO A 480 -4.37 6.95 7.67
C PRO A 480 -4.44 7.97 8.81
N TYR A 481 -3.28 8.53 9.17
CA TYR A 481 -3.17 9.77 9.94
C TYR A 481 -2.37 10.79 9.14
N SER A 482 -2.94 11.98 8.88
CA SER A 482 -2.28 13.00 8.08
C SER A 482 -1.16 13.68 8.88
N ARG A 483 0.06 13.72 8.32
CA ARG A 483 1.18 14.53 8.84
C ARG A 483 1.05 15.97 8.32
N SER A 484 -0.08 16.63 8.52
CA SER A 484 -0.39 17.89 7.82
C SER A 484 0.02 19.20 8.53
N SER A 485 0.87 19.19 9.57
CA SER A 485 1.26 20.45 10.24
C SER A 485 2.75 20.85 10.27
N LEU A 486 3.72 20.08 9.75
CA LEU A 486 5.15 20.43 9.99
C LEU A 486 6.14 20.50 8.81
N THR A 487 5.72 20.43 7.54
CA THR A 487 6.67 20.53 6.41
C THR A 487 6.29 21.52 5.31
N LYS A 488 5.71 22.67 5.66
CA LYS A 488 5.68 23.83 4.73
C LYS A 488 7.08 24.46 4.47
N ASN A 489 8.11 24.14 5.26
CA ASN A 489 9.43 24.78 5.17
C ASN A 489 10.62 23.85 4.82
N ALA A 490 10.40 22.58 4.43
CA ALA A 490 11.50 21.66 4.07
C ALA A 490 11.59 21.35 2.56
N LEU A 491 10.82 22.06 1.72
CA LEU A 491 10.78 21.86 0.26
C LEU A 491 11.79 22.74 -0.50
N ILE A 492 12.77 23.32 0.18
CA ILE A 492 13.86 24.06 -0.46
C ILE A 492 15.13 23.22 -0.37
N THR A 493 15.75 23.01 -1.53
CA THR A 493 17.06 22.38 -1.79
C THR A 493 17.09 20.85 -1.93
N PHE A 494 16.62 20.30 -3.06
CA PHE A 494 17.25 19.13 -3.73
C PHE A 494 16.87 19.10 -5.23
N ILE A 495 17.10 20.22 -5.92
CA ILE A 495 17.37 20.23 -7.35
C ILE A 495 18.91 20.22 -7.46
N PHE A 496 19.46 19.42 -8.38
CA PHE A 496 20.88 19.11 -8.62
C PHE A 496 21.48 17.98 -7.75
N VAL A 497 21.28 16.71 -8.15
CA VAL A 497 22.34 15.73 -8.47
C VAL A 497 21.70 14.59 -9.28
N ALA A 498 21.55 14.78 -10.59
CA ALA A 498 21.35 13.71 -11.57
C ALA A 498 21.88 14.25 -12.90
N ILE A 499 23.16 14.04 -13.23
CA ILE A 499 23.73 13.08 -14.21
C ILE A 499 25.20 13.54 -14.39
N PRO A 500 26.24 12.70 -14.65
CA PRO A 500 26.24 11.31 -15.13
C PRO A 500 27.17 10.33 -14.36
N ILE A 501 26.69 9.13 -14.06
CA ILE A 501 27.54 7.92 -14.07
C ILE A 501 27.01 7.01 -15.17
N PHE A 502 27.27 7.41 -16.41
CA PHE A 502 27.04 6.61 -17.64
C PHE A 502 28.28 6.61 -18.55
N LEU A 503 29.47 6.92 -18.03
CA LEU A 503 30.73 6.97 -18.79
C LEU A 503 31.75 5.90 -18.34
N GLY A 504 31.29 4.74 -17.86
CA GLY A 504 32.17 3.65 -17.40
C GLY A 504 32.14 2.34 -18.21
N PHE A 505 31.30 2.22 -19.25
CA PHE A 505 31.19 0.99 -20.05
C PHE A 505 31.20 1.21 -21.58
N ALA A 506 31.63 2.37 -22.03
CA ALA A 506 32.03 2.57 -23.42
C ALA A 506 33.46 3.13 -23.42
N TYR A 507 34.44 2.24 -23.48
CA TYR A 507 35.74 2.32 -24.17
C TYR A 507 36.76 1.41 -23.46
N LYS A 508 36.96 0.24 -24.09
CA LYS A 508 38.08 -0.72 -23.93
C LYS A 508 38.30 -1.39 -22.56
#